data_AF-A0AB73IBP4-F1
#
_entry.id   AF-A0AB73IBP4-F1
#
_cell.length_a   1.000
_cell.length_b   1.000
_cell.length_c   1.000
_cell.angle_alpha   90.00
_cell.angle_beta   90.00
_cell.angle_gamma   90.00
#
_symmetry.space_group_name_H-M   'P 1'
#
loop_
_entity.id
_entity.type
_entity.pdbx_description
1 polymer ?
#
loop_
_entity_poly.entity_id
_entity_poly.type
_entity_poly.pdbx_seq_one_letter_code
_entity_poly.pdbx_strand_id
1 'polypeptide(L)' 'MEDNDYLAAFAFCVTVDAIRKAQGKMMPEDLPVGSMERMQAEVDLIEDTLRMLGIAPDAANGFQDGPEE' A
#
# COMPACT_ATOMS: atom_id res chain seq x y z
N MET A 1 -6.92 -0.04 25.58
CA MET A 1 -7.03 0.98 24.51
C MET A 1 -6.21 0.53 23.31
N GLU A 2 -4.99 0.02 23.53
CA GLU A 2 -4.11 -0.59 22.49
C GLU A 2 -4.75 -1.72 21.66
N ASP A 3 -5.58 -2.58 22.26
CA ASP A 3 -6.20 -3.70 21.55
C ASP A 3 -7.16 -3.26 20.42
N ASN A 4 -7.79 -2.09 20.58
CA ASN A 4 -8.73 -1.56 19.57
C ASN A 4 -7.98 -1.00 18.37
N ASP A 5 -6.90 -0.27 18.61
CA ASP A 5 -6.07 0.29 17.53
C ASP A 5 -5.38 -0.83 16.74
N TYR A 6 -4.93 -1.88 17.43
CA TYR A 6 -4.41 -3.10 16.78
C TYR A 6 -5.47 -3.78 15.90
N LEU A 7 -6.69 -3.97 16.43
CA LEU A 7 -7.77 -4.61 15.68
C LEU A 7 -8.20 -3.77 14.46
N ALA A 8 -8.23 -2.44 14.60
CA ALA A 8 -8.52 -1.52 13.52
C ALA A 8 -7.45 -1.59 12.42
N ALA A 9 -6.16 -1.58 12.80
CA ALA A 9 -5.05 -1.72 11.87
C ALA A 9 -5.09 -3.07 11.14
N PHE A 10 -5.36 -4.16 11.86
CA PHE A 10 -5.51 -5.48 11.27
C PHE A 10 -6.68 -5.55 10.28
N ALA A 11 -7.86 -5.06 10.67
CA ALA A 11 -9.03 -5.03 9.80
C ALA A 11 -8.77 -4.21 8.53
N PHE A 12 -8.05 -3.09 8.66
CA PHE A 12 -7.64 -2.28 7.52
C PHE A 12 -6.73 -3.05 6.57
N CYS A 13 -5.64 -3.67 7.05
CA CYS A 13 -4.74 -4.48 6.21
C CYS A 13 -5.49 -5.60 5.47
N VAL A 14 -6.34 -6.34 6.18
CA VAL A 14 -7.17 -7.41 5.57
C VAL A 14 -8.10 -6.86 4.48
N THR A 15 -8.63 -5.65 4.66
CA THR A 15 -9.50 -5.02 3.66
C THR A 15 -8.72 -4.62 2.41
N VAL A 16 -7.51 -4.08 2.57
CA VAL A 16 -6.60 -3.76 1.45
C VAL A 16 -6.29 -5.03 0.64
N ASP A 17 -5.93 -6.11 1.31
CA ASP A 17 -5.63 -7.40 0.68
C ASP A 17 -6.83 -7.96 -0.08
N ALA A 18 -8.02 -7.88 0.51
CA ALA A 18 -9.25 -8.35 -0.12
C ALA A 18 -9.56 -7.59 -1.41
N ILE A 19 -9.37 -6.27 -1.42
CA ILE A 19 -9.57 -5.43 -2.61
C ILE A 19 -8.50 -5.74 -3.67
N ARG A 20 -7.23 -5.87 -3.29
CA ARG A 20 -6.15 -6.28 -4.21
C ARG A 20 -6.48 -7.60 -4.91
N LYS A 21 -6.91 -8.60 -4.14
CA LYS A 21 -7.32 -9.91 -4.66
C LYS A 21 -8.52 -9.80 -5.60
N ALA A 22 -9.52 -8.99 -5.26
CA ALA A 22 -10.67 -8.74 -6.12
C ALA A 22 -10.30 -8.06 -7.46
N GLN A 23 -9.22 -7.27 -7.47
CA GLN A 23 -8.66 -6.65 -8.68
C GLN A 23 -7.73 -7.58 -9.48
N GLY A 24 -7.47 -8.80 -8.99
CA GLY A 24 -6.55 -9.75 -9.62
C GLY A 24 -5.07 -9.37 -9.50
N LYS A 25 -4.71 -8.47 -8.57
CA LYS A 25 -3.33 -8.07 -8.33
C LYS A 25 -2.61 -9.14 -7.48
N MET A 26 -1.34 -9.39 -7.78
CA MET A 26 -0.51 -10.32 -7.01
C MET A 26 -0.15 -9.75 -5.63
N MET A 27 -0.09 -10.62 -4.62
CA MET A 27 0.44 -10.24 -3.32
C MET A 27 1.97 -10.34 -3.34
N PRO A 28 2.70 -9.41 -2.69
CA PRO A 28 4.16 -9.49 -2.59
C PRO A 28 4.69 -10.80 -2.00
N GLU A 29 3.95 -11.39 -1.07
CA GLU A 29 4.29 -12.66 -0.40
C GLU A 29 4.25 -13.87 -1.33
N ASP A 30 3.49 -13.79 -2.43
CA ASP A 30 3.41 -14.85 -3.45
C ASP A 30 4.60 -14.81 -4.42
N LEU A 31 5.47 -13.79 -4.33
CA LEU A 31 6.56 -13.53 -5.26
C LEU A 31 7.95 -13.81 -4.64
N PRO A 32 8.93 -14.26 -5.45
CA PRO A 32 10.28 -14.52 -4.96
C PRO A 32 10.90 -13.29 -4.31
N VAL A 33 11.51 -13.49 -3.13
CA VAL A 33 12.26 -12.44 -2.42
C VAL A 33 13.37 -11.89 -3.32
N GLY A 34 13.47 -10.56 -3.42
CA GLY A 34 14.50 -9.88 -4.23
C GLY A 34 14.20 -9.82 -5.73
N SER A 35 13.06 -10.33 -6.19
CA SER A 35 12.61 -10.16 -7.59
C SER A 35 12.11 -8.74 -7.86
N MET A 36 12.23 -8.28 -9.11
CA MET A 36 11.68 -6.98 -9.52
C MET A 36 10.15 -6.98 -9.45
N GLU A 37 9.53 -8.12 -9.76
CA GLU A 37 8.09 -8.32 -9.70
C GLU A 37 7.58 -8.13 -8.27
N ARG A 38 8.29 -8.67 -7.28
CA ARG A 38 7.96 -8.45 -5.88
C ARG A 38 8.09 -6.98 -5.48
N MET A 39 9.20 -6.33 -5.86
CA MET A 39 9.39 -4.91 -5.58
C MET A 39 8.26 -4.06 -6.16
N GLN A 40 7.83 -4.35 -7.40
CA GLN A 40 6.69 -3.67 -8.00
C GLN A 40 5.39 -3.95 -7.26
N ALA A 41 5.13 -5.20 -6.88
CA ALA A 41 3.94 -5.55 -6.11
C ALA A 41 3.89 -4.86 -4.73
N GLU A 42 5.05 -4.65 -4.10
CA GLU A 42 5.17 -3.88 -2.83
C GLU A 42 4.82 -2.40 -3.05
N VAL A 43 5.33 -1.78 -4.12
CA VAL A 43 4.97 -0.39 -4.49
C VAL A 43 3.47 -0.28 -4.76
N ASP A 44 2.90 -1.19 -5.55
CA ASP A 44 1.47 -1.17 -5.86
C ASP A 44 0.61 -1.34 -4.59
N LEU A 45 1.06 -2.17 -3.63
CA LEU A 45 0.37 -2.36 -2.35
C LEU A 45 0.38 -1.07 -1.53
N ILE A 46 1.50 -0.34 -1.50
CA ILE A 46 1.59 0.97 -0.85
C ILE A 46 0.62 1.95 -1.51
N GLU A 47 0.58 2.00 -2.85
CA GLU A 47 -0.35 2.89 -3.56
C GLU A 47 -1.82 2.53 -3.28
N ASP A 48 -2.18 1.25 -3.28
CA ASP A 48 -3.53 0.80 -2.95
C ASP A 48 -3.92 1.17 -1.53
N THR A 49 -2.98 1.04 -0.59
CA THR A 49 -3.16 1.45 0.81
C THR A 49 -3.42 2.95 0.91
N LEU A 50 -2.62 3.78 0.23
CA LEU A 50 -2.78 5.23 0.21
C LEU A 50 -4.13 5.64 -0.39
N ARG A 51 -4.52 5.04 -1.53
CA ARG A 51 -5.83 5.29 -2.16
C ARG A 51 -6.99 4.97 -1.22
N MET A 52 -6.90 3.88 -0.46
CA MET A 52 -7.93 3.52 0.52
C MET A 52 -8.01 4.47 1.72
N LEU A 53 -6.92 5.16 2.05
CA LEU A 53 -6.90 6.27 3.00
C LEU A 53 -7.41 7.59 2.40
N GLY A 54 -7.80 7.60 1.12
CA GLY A 54 -8.22 8.81 0.40
C GLY A 54 -7.04 9.69 -0.04
N ILE A 55 -5.81 9.20 0.08
CA ILE A 55 -4.61 9.87 -0.41
C ILE A 55 -4.45 9.45 -1.87
N ALA A 56 -4.56 10.39 -2.80
CA ALA A 56 -4.22 10.12 -4.19
C ALA A 56 -2.69 10.07 -4.30
N PRO A 57 -2.08 8.91 -4.59
CA PRO A 57 -0.67 8.88 -4.93
C PRO A 57 -0.55 9.58 -6.30
N ASP A 58 -0.12 10.84 -6.29
CA ASP A 58 0.25 11.52 -7.53
C ASP A 58 1.42 10.76 -8.14
N ALA A 59 1.17 10.08 -9.26
CA ALA A 59 2.19 9.35 -10.01
C ALA A 59 3.27 10.26 -10.64
N ALA A 60 3.34 11.54 -10.25
CA ALA A 60 4.11 12.58 -10.94
C ALA A 60 4.91 13.55 -10.06
N ASN A 61 4.96 13.41 -8.73
CA ASN A 61 5.82 14.24 -7.92
C ASN A 61 6.69 13.37 -7.01
N GLY A 62 7.88 13.02 -7.51
CA GLY A 62 9.00 12.73 -6.62
C GLY A 62 9.12 13.87 -5.61
N PHE A 63 9.37 13.53 -4.34
CA PHE A 63 9.57 14.45 -3.21
C PHE A 63 9.81 15.89 -3.67
N GLN A 64 8.74 16.68 -3.75
CA GLN A 64 8.90 18.12 -3.92
C GLN A 64 9.42 18.62 -2.58
N ASP A 65 10.73 18.84 -2.52
CA ASP A 65 11.37 19.65 -1.50
C ASP A 65 10.50 20.90 -1.30
N GLY A 66 10.16 21.18 -0.05
CA GLY A 66 9.30 22.30 0.33
C GLY A 66 9.81 23.64 -0.21
N PRO A 67 8.98 24.68 -0.22
CA PRO A 67 9.44 25.99 -0.66
C PRO A 67 10.56 26.45 0.26
N GLU A 68 11.73 26.72 -0.30
CA GLU A 68 12.72 27.58 0.33
C GLU A 68 12.13 29.00 0.37
N GLU A 69 11.55 29.37 1.52
CA GLU A 69 11.42 30.76 1.97
C GLU A 69 11.93 30.90 3.42
#